data_AF-A0A7S3YH78-F1
#
_entry.id   AF-A0A7S3YH78-F1
#
_cell.length_a   1.000
_cell.length_b   1.000
_cell.length_c   1.000
_cell.angle_alpha   90.00
_cell.angle_beta   90.00
_cell.angle_gamma   90.00
#
_symmetry.space_group_name_H-M   'P 1'
#
loop_
_entity.id
_entity.type
_entity.pdbx_description
1 polymer ?
#
loop_
_entity_poly.entity_id
_entity_poly.type
_entity_poly.pdbx_seq_one_letter_code
_entity_poly.pdbx_strand_id
1 'polypeptide(L)'
;QPTIYQRRRAQVVFRLEPWAARQCDRASLLQVATWTHVFLFDLLALCAAPGAALEREADEVLARLFHAPGVVKLGYAFHQDMSVLRASCPRLRAFARVENLVDVQRL
;
A
#
# COMPACT_ATOMS: atom_id res chain seq x y z
N GLN A 1 -32.42 -19.05 8.34
CA GLN A 1 -31.98 -17.64 8.37
C GLN A 1 -30.46 -17.63 8.53
N PRO A 2 -29.68 -17.05 7.61
CA PRO A 2 -28.30 -16.70 7.90
C PRO A 2 -28.12 -15.18 7.74
N THR A 3 -28.08 -14.49 8.87
CA THR A 3 -27.63 -13.10 8.98
C THR A 3 -26.38 -13.15 9.83
N ILE A 4 -25.18 -13.09 9.24
CA ILE A 4 -23.93 -12.77 9.95
C ILE A 4 -22.87 -12.34 8.90
N TYR A 5 -22.67 -11.02 8.84
CA TYR A 5 -21.46 -10.32 8.42
C TYR A 5 -21.06 -10.29 6.94
N GLN A 6 -21.80 -9.53 6.14
CA GLN A 6 -21.25 -8.77 5.02
C GLN A 6 -20.34 -7.63 5.52
N ARG A 7 -19.19 -7.94 6.12
CA ARG A 7 -18.11 -6.94 6.23
C ARG A 7 -17.31 -7.03 4.95
N ARG A 8 -17.26 -5.92 4.20
CA ARG A 8 -16.37 -5.72 3.05
C ARG A 8 -14.92 -5.87 3.52
N ARG A 9 -14.45 -7.10 3.68
CA ARG A 9 -13.04 -7.39 3.87
C ARG A 9 -12.37 -6.96 2.56
N ALA A 10 -11.32 -6.17 2.59
CA ALA A 10 -10.43 -6.01 1.47
C ALA A 10 -9.09 -6.47 2.01
N GLN A 11 -8.51 -7.53 1.45
CA GLN A 11 -7.19 -8.00 1.89
C GLN A 11 -6.15 -7.36 0.99
N VAL A 12 -5.53 -6.29 1.45
CA VAL A 12 -4.50 -5.58 0.69
C VAL A 12 -3.15 -6.23 0.95
N VAL A 13 -2.70 -7.07 0.01
CA VAL A 13 -1.36 -7.69 0.03
C VAL A 13 -0.37 -6.77 -0.67
N PHE A 14 0.67 -6.39 0.06
CA PHE A 14 1.80 -5.61 -0.43
C PHE A 14 2.91 -6.58 -0.85
N ARG A 15 3.46 -6.40 -2.05
CA ARG A 15 4.70 -7.05 -2.44
C ARG A 15 5.55 -6.06 -3.21
N LEU A 16 6.78 -5.87 -2.72
CA LEU A 16 7.81 -5.08 -3.37
C LEU A 16 8.71 -6.04 -4.15
N GLU A 17 8.72 -5.94 -5.49
CA GLU A 17 9.62 -6.73 -6.34
C GLU A 17 10.75 -5.82 -6.84
N PRO A 18 11.99 -5.97 -6.34
CA PRO A 18 13.13 -5.26 -6.90
C PRO A 18 13.46 -5.83 -8.28
N TRP A 19 13.35 -5.00 -9.33
CA TRP A 19 13.85 -5.39 -10.65
C TRP A 19 15.37 -5.17 -10.68
N ALA A 20 16.10 -6.25 -10.95
CA ALA A 20 17.56 -6.39 -10.95
C ALA A 20 18.24 -6.51 -9.57
N ALA A 21 19.03 -7.59 -9.42
CA ALA A 21 19.75 -8.02 -8.23
C ALA A 21 20.93 -7.11 -7.80
N ARG A 22 20.74 -5.79 -7.83
CA ARG A 22 21.69 -4.78 -7.34
C ARG A 22 20.95 -3.71 -6.55
N GLN A 23 20.89 -3.88 -5.23
CA GLN A 23 20.72 -2.81 -4.23
C GLN A 23 19.76 -1.67 -4.62
N CYS A 24 18.58 -1.99 -5.15
CA CYS A 24 17.55 -0.98 -5.31
C CYS A 24 16.78 -0.92 -4.00
N ASP A 25 17.26 -0.07 -3.07
CA ASP A 25 16.59 0.22 -1.79
C ASP A 25 15.25 0.98 -1.97
N ARG A 26 14.75 1.06 -3.20
CA ARG A 26 13.55 1.81 -3.56
C ARG A 26 12.47 0.92 -4.17
N ALA A 27 11.25 1.10 -3.67
CA ALA A 27 10.03 0.52 -4.20
C ALA A 27 9.71 1.11 -5.58
N SER A 28 9.48 0.24 -6.55
CA SER A 28 9.07 0.58 -7.92
C SER A 28 7.58 0.35 -8.15
N LEU A 29 6.98 -0.61 -7.44
CA LEU A 29 5.60 -1.03 -7.62
C LEU A 29 4.94 -1.24 -6.27
N LEU A 30 3.73 -0.74 -6.13
CA LEU A 30 2.84 -1.05 -5.02
C LEU A 30 1.66 -1.88 -5.51
N GLN A 31 1.48 -3.05 -4.92
CA GLN A 31 0.33 -3.92 -5.18
C GLN A 31 -0.69 -3.77 -4.07
N VAL A 32 -1.96 -3.63 -4.46
CA VAL A 32 -3.10 -3.54 -3.54
C VAL A 32 -4.12 -4.58 -3.96
N ALA A 33 -4.17 -5.70 -3.25
CA ALA A 33 -5.17 -6.72 -3.50
C ALA A 33 -6.51 -6.43 -2.79
N THR A 34 -7.57 -6.97 -3.35
CA THR A 34 -8.89 -7.14 -2.74
C THR A 34 -9.31 -8.59 -2.99
N TRP A 35 -10.51 -9.01 -2.58
CA TRP A 35 -10.96 -10.37 -2.90
C TRP A 35 -11.13 -10.65 -4.38
N THR A 36 -11.36 -9.62 -5.19
CA THR A 36 -11.76 -9.78 -6.60
C THR A 36 -10.81 -9.14 -7.59
N HIS A 37 -9.98 -8.20 -7.14
CA HIS A 37 -9.10 -7.41 -8.01
C HIS A 37 -7.75 -7.15 -7.36
N VAL A 38 -6.74 -6.99 -8.20
CA VAL A 38 -5.42 -6.48 -7.80
C VAL A 38 -5.19 -5.16 -8.52
N PHE A 39 -4.91 -4.11 -7.76
CA PHE A 39 -4.54 -2.79 -8.26
C PHE A 39 -3.02 -2.65 -8.20
N LEU A 40 -2.44 -2.13 -9.28
CA LEU A 40 -1.00 -1.90 -9.41
C LEU A 40 -0.77 -0.40 -9.48
N PHE A 41 0.06 0.11 -8.57
CA PHE A 41 0.51 1.50 -8.54
C PHE A 41 1.98 1.52 -8.97
N ASP A 42 2.25 2.10 -10.15
CA ASP A 42 3.60 2.33 -10.62
C ASP A 42 4.22 3.51 -9.87
N LEU A 43 5.06 3.20 -8.86
CA LEU A 43 5.68 4.21 -8.01
C LEU A 43 6.76 4.99 -8.75
N LEU A 44 7.37 4.41 -9.79
CA LEU A 44 8.35 5.13 -10.62
C LEU A 44 7.64 6.26 -11.37
N ALA A 45 6.51 5.96 -12.01
CA ALA A 45 5.71 6.98 -12.70
C ALA A 45 5.12 8.01 -11.73
N LEU A 46 4.57 7.55 -10.60
CA LEU A 46 3.95 8.43 -9.60
C LEU A 46 4.95 9.38 -8.94
N CYS A 47 6.19 8.94 -8.74
CA CYS A 47 7.21 9.70 -8.01
C CYS A 47 8.22 10.42 -8.95
N ALA A 48 8.14 10.20 -10.28
CA ALA A 48 9.01 10.84 -11.28
C ALA A 48 8.77 12.34 -11.46
N ALA A 49 7.52 12.80 -11.33
CA ALA A 49 7.12 14.20 -11.55
C ALA A 49 6.57 14.85 -10.27
N PRO A 50 7.45 15.33 -9.38
CA PRO A 50 7.08 16.07 -8.17
C PRO A 50 5.98 17.12 -8.36
N GLY A 51 4.93 17.06 -7.53
CA GLY A 51 3.88 18.08 -7.51
C GLY A 51 2.87 17.99 -8.68
N ALA A 52 2.98 16.97 -9.52
CA ALA A 52 1.96 16.68 -10.54
C ALA A 52 0.62 16.34 -9.88
N ALA A 53 -0.49 16.63 -10.59
CA ALA A 53 -1.84 16.27 -10.14
C ALA A 53 -1.94 14.78 -9.79
N LEU A 54 -1.31 13.92 -10.59
CA LEU A 54 -1.29 12.49 -10.41
C LEU A 54 -0.67 12.04 -9.07
N GLU A 55 0.42 12.68 -8.61
CA GLU A 55 1.05 12.37 -7.31
C GLU A 55 0.09 12.68 -6.16
N ARG A 56 -0.60 13.82 -6.23
CA ARG A 56 -1.60 14.23 -5.24
C ARG A 56 -2.82 13.32 -5.21
N GLU A 57 -3.37 12.99 -6.37
CA GLU A 57 -4.52 12.08 -6.49
C GLU A 57 -4.16 10.69 -5.96
N ALA A 58 -2.96 10.19 -6.26
CA ALA A 58 -2.46 8.94 -5.71
C ALA A 58 -2.33 9.02 -4.18
N ASP A 59 -1.79 10.11 -3.63
CA ASP A 59 -1.70 10.30 -2.18
C ASP A 59 -3.08 10.29 -1.51
N GLU A 60 -4.07 10.97 -2.09
CA GLU A 60 -5.43 11.00 -1.57
C GLU A 60 -6.10 9.62 -1.60
N VAL A 61 -5.95 8.88 -2.70
CA VAL A 61 -6.50 7.51 -2.83
C VAL A 61 -5.85 6.56 -1.83
N LEU A 62 -4.53 6.59 -1.73
CA LEU A 62 -3.77 5.75 -0.79
C LEU A 62 -4.08 6.13 0.65
N ALA A 63 -4.21 7.41 0.97
CA ALA A 63 -4.58 7.86 2.31
C ALA A 63 -5.97 7.34 2.70
N ARG A 64 -6.95 7.41 1.79
CA ARG A 64 -8.28 6.83 2.04
C ARG A 64 -8.22 5.33 2.28
N LEU A 65 -7.30 4.61 1.66
CA LEU A 65 -7.12 3.18 1.87
C LEU A 65 -6.42 2.87 3.20
N PHE A 66 -5.23 3.43 3.43
CA PHE A 66 -4.40 3.14 4.60
C PHE A 66 -4.98 3.70 5.90
N HIS A 67 -5.62 4.86 5.84
CA HIS A 67 -6.20 5.51 7.01
C HIS A 67 -7.64 5.08 7.30
N ALA A 68 -8.27 4.24 6.48
CA ALA A 68 -9.64 3.80 6.77
C ALA A 68 -9.65 2.80 7.94
N PRO A 69 -10.24 3.12 9.11
CA PRO A 69 -10.31 2.19 10.25
C PRO A 69 -11.20 0.99 9.94
N GLY A 70 -12.20 1.16 9.07
CA GLY A 70 -13.13 0.11 8.66
C GLY A 70 -12.55 -0.93 7.70
N VAL A 71 -11.33 -0.73 7.19
CA VAL A 71 -10.66 -1.64 6.25
C VAL A 71 -9.47 -2.28 6.95
N VAL A 72 -9.46 -3.61 7.00
CA VAL A 72 -8.31 -4.40 7.49
C VAL A 72 -7.24 -4.44 6.41
N LYS A 73 -5.99 -4.13 6.73
CA LYS A 73 -4.84 -4.30 5.81
C LYS A 73 -4.10 -5.56 6.23
N LEU A 74 -3.75 -6.42 5.28
CA LEU A 74 -3.10 -7.69 5.56
C LEU A 74 -1.74 -7.72 4.86
N GLY A 75 -0.67 -7.55 5.62
CA GLY A 75 0.69 -7.55 5.09
C GLY A 75 1.55 -8.68 5.65
N TYR A 76 2.70 -8.91 5.04
CA TYR A 76 3.78 -9.74 5.59
C TYR A 76 5.04 -8.90 5.69
N ALA A 77 5.66 -8.83 6.86
CA ALA A 77 6.80 -7.94 7.13
C ALA A 77 6.47 -6.46 6.83
N PHE A 78 5.22 -6.08 7.08
CA PHE A 78 4.64 -4.83 6.58
C PHE A 78 5.40 -3.58 7.04
N HIS A 79 5.96 -3.61 8.25
CA HIS A 79 6.76 -2.48 8.74
C HIS A 79 7.98 -2.19 7.84
N GLN A 80 8.62 -3.24 7.31
CA GLN A 80 9.76 -3.08 6.40
C GLN A 80 9.30 -2.45 5.08
N ASP A 81 8.19 -2.94 4.52
CA ASP A 81 7.59 -2.37 3.31
C ASP A 81 7.28 -0.88 3.47
N MET A 82 6.67 -0.48 4.59
CA MET A 82 6.37 0.93 4.87
C MET A 82 7.61 1.80 4.99
N SER A 83 8.72 1.25 5.52
CA SER A 83 9.99 1.96 5.56
C SER A 83 10.52 2.22 4.15
N VAL A 84 10.49 1.21 3.28
CA VAL A 84 10.92 1.32 1.89
C VAL A 84 10.00 2.28 1.11
N LEU A 85 8.69 2.17 1.25
CA LEU A 85 7.72 3.05 0.57
C LEU A 85 7.93 4.53 0.93
N ARG A 86 8.11 4.86 2.22
CA ARG A 86 8.38 6.23 2.66
C ARG A 86 9.71 6.77 2.13
N ALA A 87 10.75 5.93 2.08
CA ALA A 87 12.04 6.32 1.51
C ALA A 87 11.97 6.53 -0.01
N SER A 88 11.14 5.74 -0.70
CA SER A 88 11.02 5.75 -2.16
C SER A 88 10.17 6.91 -2.67
N CYS A 89 9.09 7.22 -1.95
CA CYS A 89 8.11 8.23 -2.31
C CYS A 89 7.79 9.13 -1.11
N PRO A 90 8.74 9.99 -0.66
CA PRO A 90 8.62 10.77 0.57
C PRO A 90 7.50 11.82 0.55
N ARG A 91 6.97 12.14 -0.62
CA ARG A 91 5.84 13.08 -0.78
C ARG A 91 4.47 12.40 -0.67
N LEU A 92 4.39 11.08 -0.80
CA LEU A 92 3.17 10.31 -0.56
C LEU A 92 2.99 10.12 0.96
N ARG A 93 2.32 11.09 1.58
CA ARG A 93 2.05 11.15 3.02
C ARG A 93 1.12 10.04 3.49
N ALA A 94 0.36 9.42 2.58
CA ALA A 94 -0.44 8.24 2.83
C ALA A 94 0.33 7.11 3.52
N PHE A 95 1.64 7.03 3.32
CA PHE A 95 2.49 6.01 3.93
C PHE A 95 2.92 6.32 5.38
N ALA A 96 2.58 7.49 5.92
CA ALA A 96 2.99 7.85 7.27
C ALA A 96 2.27 7.03 8.35
N ARG A 97 1.06 6.55 8.05
CA ARG A 97 0.18 5.90 9.02
C ARG A 97 -0.65 4.81 8.36
N VAL A 98 -0.84 3.70 9.05
CA VAL A 98 -1.71 2.62 8.61
C VAL A 98 -2.58 2.19 9.79
N GLU A 99 -3.90 2.24 9.59
CA GLU A 99 -4.87 1.80 10.60
C GLU A 99 -5.25 0.33 10.38
N ASN A 100 -5.69 -0.38 11.41
CA ASN A 100 -6.26 -1.73 11.28
C ASN A 100 -5.39 -2.71 10.43
N LEU A 101 -4.09 -2.75 10.73
CA LEU A 101 -3.10 -3.62 10.09
C LEU A 101 -3.02 -4.96 10.83
N VAL A 102 -3.02 -6.04 10.05
CA VAL A 102 -2.60 -7.38 10.47
C VAL A 102 -1.31 -7.69 9.73
N ASP A 103 -0.20 -7.77 10.49
CA ASP A 103 1.11 -8.18 9.96
C ASP A 103 1.34 -9.65 10.28
N VAL A 104 1.26 -10.50 9.25
CA VAL A 104 1.31 -11.97 9.40
C VAL A 104 2.67 -12.44 9.91
N GLN A 105 3.76 -11.68 9.70
CA GLN A 105 5.07 -12.04 10.23
C GLN A 105 5.12 -11.96 11.77
N ARG A 106 4.20 -11.21 12.38
CA ARG A 106 4.12 -10.96 13.83
C ARG A 106 2.96 -11.72 14.50
N LEU A 107 2.31 -12.63 13.78
CA LEU A 107 1.33 -13.58 14.32
C LEU A 107 2.04 -14.82 14.86
#